data_AF-A0A485LU63-F1
#
_entry.id   AF-A0A485LU63-F1
#
_cell.length_a   1.000
_cell.length_b   1.000
_cell.length_c   1.000
_cell.angle_alpha   90.00
_cell.angle_beta   90.00
_cell.angle_gamma   90.00
#
_symmetry.space_group_name_H-M   'P 1'
#
loop_
_entity.id
_entity.type
_entity.pdbx_description
1 polymer ?
#
loop_
_entity_poly.entity_id
_entity_poly.type
_entity_poly.pdbx_seq_one_letter_code
_entity_poly.pdbx_strand_id
1 'polypeptide(L)' 'MDTIRTLANPHPLDRETVDLALKAAARRVVMKERRGSTEFQRLGFHRIEGGRYAPVVYGVIERKSL' A
#
# COMPACT_ATOMS: atom_id res chain seq x y z
N MET A 1 -3.10 22.71 -12.08
CA MET A 1 -2.95 21.86 -13.28
C MET A 1 -2.28 20.58 -12.87
N ASP A 2 -3.05 19.51 -12.70
CA ASP A 2 -2.59 18.22 -12.17
C ASP A 2 -2.28 17.27 -13.34
N THR A 3 -1.35 17.69 -14.22
CA THR A 3 -1.15 17.12 -15.57
C THR A 3 -0.72 15.64 -15.56
N ILE A 4 -0.11 15.17 -14.47
CA ILE A 4 0.26 13.76 -14.31
C ILE A 4 -0.95 12.92 -13.87
N ARG A 5 -1.92 13.52 -13.15
CA ARG A 5 -3.09 12.78 -12.66
C ARG A 5 -3.94 12.24 -13.80
N THR A 6 -4.03 12.95 -14.92
CA THR A 6 -4.77 12.50 -16.12
C THR A 6 -4.11 11.33 -16.83
N LEU A 7 -2.81 11.09 -16.59
CA LEU A 7 -2.07 9.94 -17.11
C LEU A 7 -2.05 8.75 -16.15
N ALA A 8 -2.46 8.95 -14.89
CA ALA A 8 -2.46 7.90 -13.89
C ALA A 8 -3.60 6.90 -14.14
N ASN A 9 -3.34 5.63 -13.89
CA ASN A 9 -4.39 4.62 -13.82
C ASN A 9 -5.27 4.89 -12.58
N PRO A 10 -6.58 5.18 -12.73
CA PRO A 10 -7.45 5.48 -11.60
C PRO A 10 -7.97 4.22 -10.89
N HIS A 11 -7.73 3.03 -11.43
CA HIS A 11 -8.23 1.79 -10.86
C HIS A 11 -7.54 1.48 -9.52
N PRO A 12 -8.27 0.92 -8.54
CA PRO A 12 -7.67 0.43 -7.30
C PRO A 12 -6.60 -0.62 -7.57
N LEU A 13 -5.63 -0.74 -6.67
CA LEU A 13 -4.62 -1.80 -6.74
C LEU A 13 -5.30 -3.18 -6.65
N ASP A 14 -4.83 -4.15 -7.41
CA ASP A 14 -5.25 -5.53 -7.25
C ASP A 14 -4.31 -6.29 -6.30
N ARG A 15 -4.74 -7.48 -5.91
CA ARG A 15 -3.94 -8.36 -5.05
C ARG A 15 -2.70 -8.89 -5.77
N GLU A 16 -2.78 -9.09 -7.07
CA GLU A 16 -1.66 -9.53 -7.90
C GLU A 16 -0.48 -8.54 -7.85
N THR A 17 -0.76 -7.24 -7.87
CA THR A 17 0.25 -6.18 -7.73
C THR A 17 1.01 -6.31 -6.40
N VAL A 18 0.30 -6.61 -5.32
CA VAL A 18 0.91 -6.83 -3.99
C VAL A 18 1.75 -8.11 -3.99
N ASP A 19 1.27 -9.18 -4.60
CA ASP A 19 2.01 -10.45 -4.71
C ASP A 19 3.29 -10.30 -5.53
N LEU A 20 3.24 -9.55 -6.64
CA LEU A 20 4.43 -9.20 -7.44
C LEU A 20 5.42 -8.35 -6.63
N ALA A 21 4.92 -7.37 -5.87
CA ALA A 21 5.77 -6.55 -5.00
C ALA A 21 6.45 -7.40 -3.91
N LEU A 22 5.75 -8.38 -3.33
CA LEU A 22 6.31 -9.28 -2.33
C LEU A 22 7.41 -10.19 -2.91
N LYS A 23 7.28 -10.62 -4.17
CA LYS A 23 8.33 -11.38 -4.87
C LYS A 23 9.57 -10.53 -5.14
N ALA A 24 9.39 -9.25 -5.47
CA ALA A 24 10.48 -8.34 -5.81
C ALA A 24 11.19 -7.74 -4.59
N ALA A 25 10.46 -7.50 -3.50
CA ALA A 25 10.99 -6.78 -2.35
C ALA A 25 11.98 -7.61 -1.52
N ALA A 26 13.11 -7.00 -1.18
CA ALA A 26 14.14 -7.63 -0.35
C ALA A 26 13.84 -7.61 1.16
N ARG A 27 12.89 -6.80 1.63
CA ARG A 27 12.67 -6.59 3.06
C ARG A 27 11.20 -6.48 3.44
N ARG A 28 10.50 -5.55 2.82
CA ARG A 28 9.09 -5.27 3.12
C ARG A 28 8.42 -4.61 1.95
N VAL A 29 7.11 -4.76 1.89
CA VAL A 29 6.22 -4.00 1.00
C VAL A 29 5.48 -2.98 1.85
N VAL A 30 5.46 -1.73 1.38
CA VAL A 30 4.79 -0.61 2.06
C VAL A 30 3.78 0.01 1.11
N MET A 31 2.52 0.13 1.54
CA MET A 31 1.46 0.78 0.79
C MET A 31 1.01 2.05 1.49
N LYS A 32 1.02 3.17 0.77
CA LYS A 32 0.50 4.47 1.24
C LYS A 32 -0.99 4.58 0.89
N GLU A 33 -1.84 4.87 1.87
CA GLU A 33 -3.27 5.07 1.64
C GLU A 33 -3.89 5.95 2.75
N ARG A 34 -5.05 6.54 2.47
CA ARG A 34 -5.84 7.31 3.44
C ARG A 34 -6.15 6.50 4.69
N ARG A 35 -6.11 7.18 5.84
CA ARG A 35 -6.55 6.63 7.12
C ARG A 35 -8.00 6.15 7.02
N GLY A 36 -8.26 4.96 7.53
CA GLY A 36 -9.59 4.36 7.53
C GLY A 36 -10.00 3.70 6.21
N SER A 37 -9.12 3.68 5.20
CA SER A 37 -9.37 2.94 3.96
C SER A 37 -9.47 1.44 4.24
N THR A 38 -10.48 0.80 3.62
CA THR A 38 -10.68 -0.66 3.65
C THR A 38 -9.67 -1.41 2.79
N GLU A 39 -8.91 -0.71 1.95
CA GLU A 39 -7.96 -1.29 1.01
C GLU A 39 -6.83 -2.03 1.72
N PHE A 40 -6.42 -1.57 2.91
CA PHE A 40 -5.43 -2.31 3.71
C PHE A 40 -5.90 -3.72 4.02
N GLN A 41 -7.15 -3.87 4.50
CA GLN A 41 -7.71 -5.18 4.82
C GLN A 41 -7.90 -6.01 3.56
N ARG A 42 -8.43 -5.41 2.48
CA ARG A 42 -8.67 -6.09 1.20
C ARG A 42 -7.38 -6.66 0.60
N LEU A 43 -6.27 -5.93 0.74
CA LEU A 43 -4.96 -6.27 0.17
C LEU A 43 -4.02 -7.00 1.14
N GLY A 44 -4.43 -7.27 2.38
CA GLY A 44 -3.66 -8.07 3.34
C GLY A 44 -2.61 -7.29 4.14
N PHE A 45 -2.70 -5.97 4.20
CA PHE A 45 -1.86 -5.14 5.05
C PHE A 45 -2.44 -5.06 6.47
N HIS A 46 -1.86 -5.81 7.40
CA HIS A 46 -2.36 -5.87 8.79
C HIS A 46 -1.62 -4.94 9.76
N ARG A 47 -0.36 -4.61 9.48
CA ARG A 47 0.39 -3.62 10.25
C ARG A 47 0.24 -2.26 9.59
N ILE A 48 -0.38 -1.31 10.29
CA ILE A 48 -0.60 0.05 9.78
C ILE A 48 0.16 1.04 10.66
N GLU A 49 1.01 1.86 10.04
CA GLU A 49 1.84 2.86 10.70
C GLU A 49 1.50 4.27 10.22
N GLY A 50 1.53 5.24 11.14
CA GLY A 50 1.36 6.64 10.80
C GLY A 50 1.21 7.49 12.06
N GLY A 51 1.47 8.80 11.92
CA GLY A 51 1.29 9.74 13.02
C GLY A 51 -0.15 9.78 13.51
N ARG A 52 -0.37 10.08 14.79
CA ARG A 52 -1.70 10.06 15.46
C ARG A 52 -2.80 10.75 14.66
N TYR A 53 -2.50 11.89 14.03
CA TYR A 53 -3.45 12.71 13.28
C TYR A 53 -3.18 12.75 11.77
N ALA A 54 -2.28 11.90 11.26
CA ALA A 54 -1.94 11.91 9.85
C ALA A 54 -3.14 11.42 9.00
N PRO A 55 -3.57 12.15 7.96
CA PRO A 55 -4.67 11.73 7.08
C PRO A 55 -4.28 10.57 6.17
N VAL A 56 -2.98 10.33 6.02
CA VAL A 56 -2.40 9.23 5.26
C VAL A 56 -1.56 8.36 6.19
N VAL A 57 -1.69 7.05 6.04
CA VAL A 57 -0.98 6.04 6.81
C VAL A 57 -0.37 4.99 5.86
N TYR A 58 0.45 4.11 6.43
CA TYR A 58 1.25 3.16 5.68
C TYR A 58 0.97 1.74 6.16
N GLY A 59 0.46 0.90 5.27
CA GLY A 59 0.37 -0.54 5.49
C GLY A 59 1.73 -1.17 5.24
N VAL A 60 2.16 -2.08 6.09
CA VAL A 60 3.46 -2.77 6.00
C VAL A 60 3.26 -4.29 6.02
N ILE A 61 3.87 -4.97 5.04
CA ILE A 61 4.05 -6.42 5.05
C ILE A 61 5.56 -6.68 5.13
N GLU A 62 6.00 -7.31 6.21
CA GLU A 62 7.39 -7.75 6.36
C GLU A 62 7.60 -9.04 5.56
N ARG A 63 8.73 -9.13 4.85
CA ARG A 63 9.14 -10.39 4.25
C ARG A 63 9.61 -11.31 5.36
N LYS A 64 9.03 -12.51 5.45
CA LYS A 64 9.55 -13.54 6.35
C LYS A 64 10.99 -13.83 5.92
N SER A 65 11.94 -13.63 6.82
CA SER A 65 13.29 -14.17 6.65
C SER A 65 13.13 -15.69 6.54
N LEU A 66 13.66 -16.25 5.44
CA LEU A 66 13.93 -17.68 5.36
C LEU A 66 14.86 -18.11 6.51
#